data_AF-C3ZX39-F1
#
_entry.id   AF-C3ZX39-F1
#
_cell.length_a   1.000
_cell.length_b   1.000
_cell.length_c   1.000
_cell.angle_alpha   90.00
_cell.angle_beta   90.00
_cell.angle_gamma   90.00
#
_symmetry.space_group_name_H-M   'P 1'
#
loop_
_entity.id
_entity.type
_entity.pdbx_description
1 polymer ?
#
loop_
_entity_poly.entity_id
_entity_poly.type
_entity_poly.pdbx_seq_one_letter_code
_entity_poly.pdbx_strand_id
1 'polypeptide(L)'
;GFVIDIITALAAELDFTFDLYLVPDGTYGSLNANKSWGGLIGEVMRKHADVAVAPVTISSAREQVVDFTNPFMDLGAGLLIRKPEPKGTSLFAFLLPFNSRVWFSILGALIGTAILLYITSRI
;
A
#
# COMPACT_ATOMS: atom_id res chain seq x y z
N GLY A 1 -10.44 -20.78 4.51
CA GLY A 1 -10.08 -19.35 4.42
C GLY A 1 -8.95 -19.11 5.39
N PHE A 2 -7.90 -18.36 5.02
CA PHE A 2 -6.58 -18.45 5.66
C PHE A 2 -6.57 -18.64 7.19
N VAL A 3 -7.23 -17.74 7.93
CA VAL A 3 -7.29 -17.80 9.41
C VAL A 3 -8.11 -18.98 9.95
N ILE A 4 -9.19 -19.35 9.25
CA ILE A 4 -10.03 -20.51 9.58
C ILE A 4 -9.24 -21.81 9.39
N ASP A 5 -8.42 -21.87 8.34
CA ASP A 5 -7.63 -23.07 8.04
C ASP A 5 -6.54 -23.26 9.13
N ILE A 6 -5.98 -22.16 9.65
CA ILE A 6 -5.02 -22.18 10.77
C ILE A 6 -5.68 -22.72 12.04
N ILE A 7 -6.82 -22.17 12.48
CA ILE A 7 -7.44 -22.61 13.74
C ILE A 7 -7.92 -24.07 13.65
N THR A 8 -8.38 -24.49 12.47
CA THR A 8 -8.78 -25.89 12.23
C THR A 8 -7.59 -26.85 12.32
N ALA A 9 -6.44 -26.45 11.76
CA ALA A 9 -5.21 -27.25 11.88
C ALA A 9 -4.71 -27.30 13.34
N LEU A 10 -4.77 -26.18 14.07
CA LEU A 10 -4.41 -26.14 15.49
C LEU A 10 -5.35 -27.00 16.33
N ALA A 11 -6.65 -26.96 16.06
CA ALA A 11 -7.66 -27.78 16.73
C ALA A 11 -7.39 -29.28 16.57
N ALA A 12 -6.97 -29.70 15.38
CA ALA A 12 -6.61 -31.09 15.11
C ALA A 12 -5.29 -31.51 15.79
N GLU A 13 -4.28 -30.63 15.80
CA GLU A 13 -2.96 -30.94 16.38
C GLU A 13 -2.99 -30.93 17.92
N LEU A 14 -3.77 -30.03 18.52
CA LEU A 14 -3.84 -29.80 19.97
C LEU A 14 -5.07 -30.44 20.63
N ASP A 15 -5.90 -31.15 19.84
CA ASP A 15 -7.11 -31.86 20.28
C ASP A 15 -8.10 -30.98 21.06
N PHE A 16 -8.48 -29.83 20.47
CA PHE A 16 -9.53 -28.97 21.02
C PHE A 16 -10.68 -28.75 20.04
N THR A 17 -11.85 -28.40 20.59
CA THR A 17 -13.02 -27.97 19.83
C THR A 17 -13.24 -26.49 20.00
N PHE A 18 -13.89 -25.84 19.03
CA PHE A 18 -14.10 -24.41 19.06
C PHE A 18 -15.46 -24.05 18.47
N ASP A 19 -16.05 -22.98 18.99
CA ASP A 19 -17.23 -22.33 18.43
C ASP A 19 -16.83 -20.95 17.90
N LEU A 20 -17.10 -20.70 16.62
CA LEU A 20 -16.80 -19.41 15.99
C LEU A 20 -18.01 -18.50 16.03
N TYR A 21 -17.78 -17.26 16.42
CA TYR A 21 -18.74 -16.19 16.30
C TYR A 21 -18.06 -14.89 15.86
N LEU A 22 -18.84 -13.99 15.28
CA LEU A 22 -18.37 -12.68 14.88
C LEU A 22 -18.45 -11.72 16.07
N VAL A 23 -17.39 -10.93 16.27
CA VAL A 23 -17.39 -9.88 17.29
C VAL A 23 -18.57 -8.93 17.08
N PRO A 24 -19.38 -8.62 18.11
CA PRO A 24 -20.64 -7.87 17.93
C PRO A 24 -20.48 -6.49 17.30
N ASP A 25 -19.37 -5.80 17.58
CA ASP A 25 -19.11 -4.44 17.08
C ASP A 25 -18.31 -4.41 15.76
N GLY A 26 -17.85 -5.57 15.27
CA GLY A 26 -17.07 -5.68 14.03
C GLY A 26 -15.67 -5.06 14.09
N THR A 27 -15.14 -4.72 15.26
CA THR A 27 -13.85 -4.02 15.40
C THR A 27 -12.74 -4.91 15.97
N TYR A 28 -11.49 -4.57 15.67
CA TYR A 28 -10.32 -5.25 16.25
C TYR A 28 -10.14 -4.97 17.74
N GLY A 29 -10.56 -3.79 18.20
CA GLY A 29 -10.43 -3.36 19.59
C GLY A 29 -9.46 -2.20 19.77
N SER A 30 -9.97 -1.16 20.42
CA SER A 30 -9.27 0.07 20.79
C SER A 30 -9.67 0.46 22.21
N LEU A 31 -8.82 1.25 22.86
CA LEU A 31 -9.13 1.86 24.14
C LEU A 31 -10.16 2.97 23.94
N ASN A 32 -11.32 2.81 24.56
CA ASN A 32 -12.41 3.78 24.53
C ASN A 32 -12.18 4.90 25.56
N ALA A 33 -12.91 6.01 25.42
CA ALA A 33 -12.82 7.16 26.33
C ALA A 33 -13.17 6.82 27.80
N ASN A 34 -14.02 5.82 28.01
CA ASN A 34 -14.38 5.29 29.33
C ASN A 34 -13.34 4.31 29.90
N LYS A 35 -12.15 4.21 29.30
CA LYS A 35 -11.06 3.27 29.63
C LYS A 35 -11.42 1.79 29.46
N SER A 36 -12.50 1.46 28.76
CA SER A 36 -12.79 0.07 28.38
C SER A 36 -12.17 -0.28 27.03
N TRP A 37 -11.91 -1.57 26.80
CA TRP A 37 -11.52 -2.09 25.49
C TRP A 37 -12.76 -2.59 24.75
N GLY A 38 -12.91 -2.16 23.49
CA GLY A 38 -13.91 -2.71 22.55
C GLY A 38 -13.34 -3.85 21.70
N GLY A 39 -14.14 -4.33 20.74
CA GLY A 39 -13.73 -5.28 19.72
C GLY A 39 -13.20 -6.61 20.24
N LEU A 40 -12.40 -7.26 19.39
CA LEU A 40 -11.79 -8.55 19.70
C LEU A 40 -10.96 -8.50 21.00
N ILE A 41 -10.17 -7.44 21.20
CA ILE A 41 -9.39 -7.26 22.44
C ILE A 41 -10.31 -7.20 23.66
N GLY A 42 -11.42 -6.46 23.57
CA GLY A 42 -12.38 -6.31 24.65
C GLY A 42 -13.11 -7.61 25.00
N GLU A 43 -13.45 -8.43 24.02
CA GLU A 43 -14.10 -9.74 24.22
C GLU A 43 -13.16 -10.73 24.94
N VAL A 44 -11.90 -10.81 24.52
CA VAL A 44 -10.89 -11.66 25.17
C VAL A 44 -10.58 -11.16 26.58
N MET A 45 -10.36 -9.85 26.75
CA MET A 45 -10.09 -9.24 28.06
C MET A 45 -11.23 -9.49 29.06
N ARG A 46 -12.49 -9.45 28.60
CA ARG A 46 -13.68 -9.73 29.44
C ARG A 46 -14.01 -11.22 29.56
N LYS A 47 -13.21 -12.10 28.96
CA LYS A 47 -13.41 -13.56 28.92
C LYS A 47 -14.75 -13.98 28.31
N HIS A 48 -15.25 -13.19 27.36
CA HIS A 48 -16.37 -13.59 26.53
C HIS A 48 -15.92 -14.51 25.39
N ALA A 49 -14.67 -14.38 24.95
CA ALA A 49 -13.98 -15.31 24.07
C ALA A 49 -12.67 -15.77 24.73
N ASP A 50 -12.30 -17.03 24.51
CA ASP A 50 -11.01 -17.56 24.96
C ASP A 50 -9.86 -17.15 24.04
N VAL A 51 -10.12 -17.07 22.73
CA VAL A 51 -9.13 -16.72 21.71
C VAL A 51 -9.77 -15.82 20.64
N ALA A 52 -9.08 -14.77 20.24
CA ALA A 52 -9.43 -13.99 19.06
C ALA A 52 -8.58 -14.44 17.85
N VAL A 53 -9.22 -14.99 16.82
CA VAL A 53 -8.55 -15.46 15.61
C VAL A 53 -8.85 -14.50 14.44
N ALA A 54 -7.94 -13.55 14.20
CA ALA A 54 -8.08 -12.51 13.18
C ALA A 54 -6.71 -11.90 12.85
N PRO A 55 -6.56 -11.10 11.78
CA PRO A 55 -5.33 -10.33 11.52
C PRO A 55 -5.21 -9.14 12.49
N VAL A 56 -5.04 -9.42 13.78
CA VAL A 56 -4.89 -8.42 14.83
C VAL A 56 -3.44 -7.92 14.87
N THR A 57 -3.24 -6.62 14.69
CA THR A 57 -1.91 -6.00 14.87
C THR A 57 -1.49 -6.05 16.34
N ILE A 58 -0.33 -6.64 16.61
CA ILE A 58 0.32 -6.63 17.92
C ILE A 58 0.81 -5.21 18.21
N SER A 59 0.40 -4.65 19.35
CA SER A 59 0.83 -3.32 19.79
C SER A 59 1.02 -3.30 21.30
N SER A 60 1.93 -2.43 21.78
CA SER A 60 2.25 -2.35 23.21
C SER A 60 1.02 -2.08 24.09
N ALA A 61 0.08 -1.26 23.64
CA ALA A 61 -1.14 -0.99 24.40
C ALA A 61 -2.06 -2.21 24.51
N ARG A 62 -2.09 -3.08 23.49
CA ARG A 62 -2.90 -4.31 23.50
C ARG A 62 -2.23 -5.41 24.31
N GLU A 63 -0.91 -5.56 24.20
CA GLU A 63 -0.11 -6.52 24.98
C GLU A 63 -0.19 -6.27 26.50
N GLN A 64 -0.51 -5.05 26.94
CA GLN A 64 -0.72 -4.74 28.36
C GLN A 64 -2.01 -5.35 28.95
N VAL A 65 -2.95 -5.79 28.11
CA VAL A 65 -4.28 -6.25 28.56
C VAL A 65 -4.64 -7.65 28.08
N VAL A 66 -3.97 -8.16 27.05
CA VAL A 66 -4.12 -9.52 26.53
C VAL A 66 -2.76 -10.06 26.10
N ASP A 67 -2.61 -11.37 26.18
CA ASP A 67 -1.41 -12.06 25.67
C ASP A 67 -1.55 -12.36 24.18
N PHE A 68 -0.45 -12.24 23.44
CA PHE A 68 -0.36 -12.60 22.03
C PHE A 68 0.53 -13.83 21.85
N THR A 69 0.23 -14.61 20.81
CA THR A 69 1.17 -15.61 20.31
C THR A 69 2.31 -14.93 19.56
N ASN A 70 3.33 -15.71 19.16
CA ASN A 70 4.25 -15.27 18.13
C ASN A 70 3.47 -14.92 16.85
N PRO A 71 3.87 -13.86 16.11
CA PRO A 71 3.21 -13.50 14.86
C PRO A 71 3.36 -14.64 13.84
N PHE A 72 2.26 -15.04 13.22
CA PHE A 72 2.27 -16.05 12.13
C PHE A 72 2.50 -15.42 10.75
N MET A 73 2.48 -14.09 10.66
CA MET A 73 2.67 -13.34 9.42
C MET A 73 3.32 -11.99 9.72
N ASP A 74 4.42 -11.70 9.02
CA ASP A 74 5.02 -10.38 9.02
C ASP A 74 4.30 -9.46 8.04
N LEU A 75 3.73 -8.37 8.56
CA LEU A 75 3.02 -7.38 7.76
C LEU A 75 3.66 -6.01 8.01
N GLY A 76 4.07 -5.36 6.93
CA GLY A 76 4.54 -3.97 6.93
C GLY A 76 3.47 -3.01 6.40
N ALA A 77 3.51 -1.76 6.86
CA ALA A 77 2.70 -0.70 6.26
C ALA A 77 3.25 -0.34 4.87
N GLY A 78 2.41 -0.43 3.85
CA GLY A 78 2.73 -0.04 2.48
C GLY A 78 1.75 1.00 1.95
N LEU A 79 2.23 1.88 1.05
CA LEU A 79 1.36 2.80 0.33
C LEU A 79 0.88 2.15 -0.97
N LEU A 80 -0.43 1.93 -1.07
CA LEU A 80 -1.05 1.51 -2.32
C LEU A 80 -1.37 2.73 -3.17
N ILE A 81 -0.75 2.85 -4.35
CA ILE A 81 -1.06 3.88 -5.34
C ILE A 81 -1.70 3.26 -6.58
N ARG A 82 -2.63 3.99 -7.20
CA ARG A 82 -3.15 3.61 -8.51
C ARG A 82 -1.99 3.61 -9.50
N LYS A 83 -1.87 2.54 -10.29
CA LYS A 83 -0.90 2.46 -11.39
C LYS A 83 -1.10 3.68 -12.30
N PRO A 84 -0.04 4.48 -12.58
CA PRO A 84 -0.18 5.61 -13.49
C PRO A 84 -0.56 5.09 -14.87
N GLU A 85 -1.48 5.79 -15.53
CA GLU A 85 -1.80 5.51 -16.92
C GLU A 85 -0.55 5.76 -17.76
N PRO A 86 -0.20 4.85 -18.70
CA PRO A 86 0.91 5.08 -19.59
C PRO A 86 0.65 6.37 -20.35
N LYS A 87 1.53 7.37 -20.21
CA LYS A 87 1.46 8.59 -21.02
C LYS A 87 1.51 8.13 -22.48
N GLY A 88 0.41 8.34 -23.20
CA GLY A 88 0.35 8.03 -24.63
C GLY A 88 1.55 8.67 -25.34
N THR A 89 2.19 7.93 -26.22
CA THR A 89 3.24 8.47 -27.08
C THR A 89 2.64 9.56 -27.95
N SER A 90 2.85 10.82 -27.59
CA SER A 90 2.48 11.95 -28.44
C SER A 90 3.21 11.81 -29.77
N LEU A 91 2.55 12.13 -30.89
CA LEU A 91 3.19 12.19 -32.21
C LEU A 91 4.39 13.14 -32.23
N PHE A 92 4.41 14.13 -31.33
CA PHE A 92 5.50 15.09 -31.16
C PHE A 92 6.48 14.72 -30.04
N ALA A 93 6.42 13.49 -29.52
CA ALA A 93 7.34 13.04 -28.47
C ALA A 93 8.82 13.13 -28.90
N PHE A 94 9.10 13.06 -30.20
CA PHE A 94 10.44 13.26 -30.75
C PHE A 94 10.97 14.70 -30.62
N LEU A 95 10.10 15.70 -30.38
CA LEU A 95 10.51 17.09 -30.14
C LEU A 95 10.87 17.36 -28.68
N LEU A 96 10.44 16.49 -27.75
CA LEU A 96 10.69 16.61 -26.30
C LEU A 96 12.16 16.61 -25.87
N PRO A 97 13.13 15.96 -26.56
CA PRO A 97 14.52 15.95 -26.12
C PRO A 97 15.18 17.33 -26.08
N PHE A 98 14.69 18.28 -26.90
CA PHE A 98 15.27 19.62 -27.00
C PHE A 98 14.30 20.69 -26.50
N ASN A 99 14.84 21.66 -25.78
CA ASN A 99 14.10 22.86 -25.38
C ASN A 99 13.78 23.72 -26.61
N SER A 100 12.66 24.44 -26.60
CA SER A 100 12.24 25.37 -27.67
C SER A 100 13.35 26.32 -28.12
N ARG A 101 14.21 26.78 -27.19
CA ARG A 101 15.37 27.62 -27.54
C ARG A 101 16.33 26.95 -28.53
N VAL A 102 16.63 25.67 -28.33
CA VAL A 102 17.52 24.90 -29.23
C VAL A 102 16.87 24.74 -30.59
N TRP A 103 15.57 24.49 -30.66
CA TRP A 103 14.83 24.44 -31.92
C TRP A 103 14.90 25.75 -32.70
N PHE A 104 14.73 26.91 -32.04
CA PHE A 104 14.90 28.20 -32.68
C PHE A 104 16.36 28.46 -33.10
N SER A 105 17.35 28.01 -32.34
CA SER A 105 18.76 28.08 -32.74
C SER A 105 19.06 27.23 -33.97
N ILE A 106 18.52 26.01 -34.07
CA ILE A 106 18.65 25.15 -35.27
C ILE A 106 18.01 25.84 -36.47
N LEU A 107 16.80 26.39 -36.33
CA LEU A 107 16.13 27.13 -37.40
C LEU A 107 16.94 28.35 -37.84
N GLY A 108 17.47 29.12 -36.89
CA GLY A 108 18.33 30.27 -37.16
C GLY A 108 19.63 29.88 -37.88
N ALA A 109 20.26 28.78 -37.46
CA ALA A 109 21.47 28.26 -38.11
C ALA A 109 21.19 27.78 -39.54
N LEU A 110 20.07 27.11 -39.78
CA LEU A 110 19.65 26.69 -41.13
C LEU A 110 19.42 27.88 -42.06
N ILE A 111 18.73 28.92 -41.59
CA ILE A 111 18.51 30.14 -42.38
C ILE A 111 19.83 30.88 -42.62
N GLY A 112 20.65 31.03 -41.58
CA GLY A 112 21.95 31.71 -41.68
C GLY A 112 22.90 31.03 -42.66
N THR A 113 23.00 29.70 -42.61
CA THR A 113 23.80 28.92 -43.57
C THR A 113 23.26 29.04 -45.00
N ALA A 114 21.94 29.01 -45.20
CA ALA A 114 21.34 29.23 -46.52
C ALA A 114 21.67 30.62 -47.10
N ILE A 115 21.62 31.67 -46.27
CA ILE A 115 21.99 33.04 -46.69
C ILE A 115 23.47 33.12 -47.08
N LEU A 116 24.36 32.55 -46.25
CA LEU A 116 25.79 32.54 -46.54
C LEU A 116 26.10 31.82 -47.86
N LEU A 117 25.50 30.65 -48.09
CA LEU A 117 25.64 29.90 -49.34
C LEU A 117 25.10 30.67 -50.55
N TYR A 118 23.97 31.36 -50.39
CA TYR A 118 23.43 32.20 -51.46
C TYR A 118 24.40 33.32 -51.85
N ILE A 119 24.96 34.02 -50.87
CA ILE A 119 25.94 35.09 -51.10
C ILE A 119 27.19 34.53 -51.77
N THR A 120 27.77 33.44 -51.27
CA THR A 120 28.98 32.86 -51.86
C THR A 120 28.74 32.30 -53.25
N SER A 121 27.55 31.79 -53.56
CA SER A 121 27.19 31.34 -54.92
C SER A 121 27.05 32.48 -55.93
N ARG A 122 26.92 33.72 -55.46
CA ARG A 122 26.72 34.92 -56.29
C ARG A 122 27.94 35.84 -56.35
N ILE A 123 29.00 35.50 -55.61
CA ILE A 123 30.35 36.04 -55.74
C ILE A 123 31.07 35.22 -56.82
#